data_AF-A0A8T6N7N0-F1
#
_entry.id   AF-A0A8T6N7N0-F1
#
_cell.length_a   1.000
_cell.length_b   1.000
_cell.length_c   1.000
_cell.angle_alpha   90.00
_cell.angle_beta   90.00
_cell.angle_gamma   90.00
#
_symmetry.space_group_name_H-M   'P 1'
#
loop_
_entity.id
_entity.type
_entity.pdbx_description
1 polymer ?
#
loop_
_entity_poly.entity_id
_entity_poly.type
_entity_poly.pdbx_seq_one_letter_code
_entity_poly.pdbx_strand_id
1 'polypeptide(L)'
;WDFNRARYEIPKGSGKTSLFAGSLWLAGQDISGQFKVAALRFRQIGNDYWTGPLSTVDAEIDQQTCTDYDRHWETSRSMVAEFAAWWEAGQFDQENGTNTQETLYPGYTVPSVITEWPAHGRNFEPYNEDYYLAPFFDRDGDGDYDPEGDGDYPGYVLSGKSDCSRRVRDVYGDQNLWWVFNDKGNIHTESGGQSIGMEIRSQAFAFATTDEVNNMTFYNYELINRSTFELSETYFGQWVDGDVGNAQDDYVGVDVQRGLGYFYNGDDEDQDASGQFGYGNQPPAIGVDFFQGPFQANDGKDNCLCEDLSSALQDDGIVYPGQGAGYGDGIIDNERYGMRKFLYHVNASGPVGDPSSATDYYNMLRGIWKDGTQMTFGGNGYDPTNPNAIPAGYMFPGDTDPLNWGTGGVVPPASLVPWTEVSSGNPPGDRRFVQSSGPFRLGPGAVNNITVGIVWMQATSGGRIESVNLMRRADDKTQALFDSCFEILDGPDAPDVAVQELDREIILMLSNPINSNNAN
;
A
#
# COMPACT_ATOMS: atom_id res chain seq x y z
N TRP A 1 13.34 -6.06 0.42
CA TRP A 1 13.71 -7.44 0.08
C TRP A 1 15.02 -7.41 -0.71
N ASP A 2 15.97 -8.32 -0.46
CA ASP A 2 17.34 -8.28 -1.01
C ASP A 2 17.60 -9.36 -2.08
N PHE A 3 16.54 -9.81 -2.74
CA PHE A 3 16.52 -10.93 -3.71
C PHE A 3 16.74 -12.33 -3.12
N ASN A 4 17.12 -12.44 -1.85
CA ASN A 4 17.45 -13.74 -1.23
C ASN A 4 16.68 -14.02 0.06
N ARG A 5 16.34 -13.00 0.86
CA ARG A 5 15.68 -13.14 2.15
C ARG A 5 14.56 -12.12 2.33
N ALA A 6 13.49 -12.56 2.98
CA ALA A 6 12.44 -11.70 3.50
C ALA A 6 13.03 -10.59 4.38
N ARG A 7 12.42 -9.40 4.33
CA ARG A 7 12.88 -8.22 5.08
C ARG A 7 11.78 -7.53 5.86
N TYR A 8 10.53 -7.99 5.75
CA TYR A 8 9.42 -7.48 6.56
C TYR A 8 9.48 -8.15 7.93
N GLU A 9 10.36 -7.62 8.79
CA GLU A 9 10.69 -8.19 10.09
C GLU A 9 9.86 -7.56 11.20
N ILE A 10 9.08 -8.38 11.91
CA ILE A 10 8.23 -7.93 13.01
C ILE A 10 8.17 -9.03 14.09
N PRO A 11 8.48 -8.73 15.37
CA PRO A 11 9.03 -7.47 15.87
C PRO A 11 10.45 -7.19 15.36
N LYS A 12 10.80 -5.91 15.23
CA LYS A 12 12.14 -5.46 14.82
C LYS A 12 13.24 -6.06 15.71
N GLY A 13 14.26 -6.67 15.10
CA GLY A 13 15.37 -7.31 15.79
C GLY A 13 15.10 -8.76 16.25
N SER A 14 13.92 -9.31 15.97
CA SER A 14 13.58 -10.71 16.30
C SER A 14 14.16 -11.73 15.32
N GLY A 15 14.49 -11.31 14.09
CA GLY A 15 14.83 -12.19 12.98
C GLY A 15 13.64 -12.95 12.37
N LYS A 16 12.42 -12.73 12.86
CA LYS A 16 11.19 -13.32 12.33
C LYS A 16 10.55 -12.41 11.28
N THR A 17 10.08 -13.00 10.19
CA THR A 17 9.43 -12.25 9.10
C THR A 17 8.03 -12.76 8.88
N SER A 18 7.13 -11.86 8.49
CA SER A 18 5.72 -12.18 8.23
C SER A 18 5.31 -11.99 6.76
N LEU A 19 6.15 -11.38 5.94
CA LEU A 19 5.97 -11.27 4.49
C LEU A 19 7.29 -11.50 3.77
N PHE A 20 7.26 -12.31 2.71
CA PHE A 20 8.46 -12.60 1.93
C PHE A 20 8.71 -11.55 0.85
N ALA A 21 7.70 -11.28 0.03
CA ALA A 21 7.77 -10.34 -1.09
C ALA A 21 6.40 -9.73 -1.39
N GLY A 22 6.41 -8.55 -2.01
CA GLY A 22 5.21 -7.91 -2.53
C GLY A 22 5.55 -7.01 -3.70
N SER A 23 4.59 -6.80 -4.60
CA SER A 23 4.77 -5.95 -5.79
C SER A 23 3.43 -5.48 -6.38
N LEU A 24 3.50 -4.43 -7.19
CA LEU A 24 2.38 -3.98 -8.01
C LEU A 24 2.33 -4.77 -9.31
N TRP A 25 1.13 -5.19 -9.69
CA TRP A 25 0.82 -5.74 -11.00
C TRP A 25 -0.13 -4.79 -11.71
N LEU A 26 0.22 -4.41 -12.93
CA LEU A 26 -0.55 -3.51 -13.78
C LEU A 26 -0.77 -4.19 -15.12
N ALA A 27 -2.02 -4.22 -15.56
CA ALA A 27 -2.33 -4.76 -16.86
C ALA A 27 -3.56 -4.11 -17.48
N GLY A 28 -3.57 -3.99 -18.80
CA GLY A 28 -4.70 -3.47 -19.55
C GLY A 28 -4.55 -3.74 -21.04
N GLN A 29 -5.46 -3.17 -21.82
CA GLN A 29 -5.48 -3.29 -23.27
C GLN A 29 -5.31 -1.93 -23.92
N ASP A 30 -4.43 -1.86 -24.92
CA ASP A 30 -4.38 -0.69 -25.81
C ASP A 30 -5.58 -0.65 -26.76
N ILE A 31 -5.67 0.41 -27.56
CA ILE A 31 -6.75 0.61 -28.54
C ILE A 31 -6.86 -0.49 -29.61
N SER A 32 -5.83 -1.32 -29.78
CA SER A 32 -5.80 -2.46 -30.71
C SER A 32 -6.14 -3.79 -30.03
N GLY A 33 -6.46 -3.77 -28.74
CA GLY A 33 -6.74 -4.94 -27.93
C GLY A 33 -5.49 -5.75 -27.56
N GLN A 34 -4.28 -5.19 -27.68
CA GLN A 34 -3.05 -5.86 -27.25
C GLN A 34 -2.83 -5.69 -25.74
N PHE A 35 -2.40 -6.76 -25.07
CA PHE A 35 -2.09 -6.73 -23.65
C PHE A 35 -0.83 -5.91 -23.37
N LYS A 36 -0.97 -4.95 -22.45
CA LYS A 36 0.13 -4.25 -21.79
C LYS A 36 0.18 -4.74 -20.36
N VAL A 37 1.33 -5.22 -19.90
CA VAL A 37 1.45 -5.86 -18.58
C VAL A 37 2.80 -5.51 -17.98
N ALA A 38 2.79 -4.94 -16.78
CA ALA A 38 3.94 -4.79 -15.91
C ALA A 38 3.68 -5.58 -14.63
N ALA A 39 4.51 -6.57 -14.34
CA ALA A 39 4.36 -7.37 -13.13
C ALA A 39 5.72 -7.83 -12.62
N LEU A 40 5.83 -8.03 -11.32
CA LEU A 40 7.04 -8.51 -10.68
C LEU A 40 6.71 -9.57 -9.64
N ARG A 41 7.55 -10.58 -9.49
CA ARG A 41 7.54 -11.44 -8.30
C ARG A 41 8.90 -11.35 -7.61
N PHE A 42 9.72 -12.38 -7.76
CA PHE A 42 10.99 -12.56 -7.07
C PHE A 42 12.20 -12.14 -7.89
N ARG A 43 12.04 -11.39 -9.00
CA ARG A 43 13.14 -11.03 -9.92
C ARG A 43 14.08 -12.19 -10.28
N GLN A 44 13.62 -13.43 -10.14
CA GLN A 44 14.39 -14.65 -10.39
C GLN A 44 14.39 -14.99 -11.87
N ILE A 45 13.33 -14.61 -12.57
CA ILE A 45 13.13 -14.91 -13.98
C ILE A 45 13.11 -13.65 -14.86
N GLY A 46 12.99 -12.46 -14.27
CA GLY A 46 13.10 -11.21 -15.00
C GLY A 46 12.74 -9.98 -14.18
N ASN A 47 12.46 -8.88 -14.88
CA ASN A 47 12.13 -7.60 -14.30
C ASN A 47 11.29 -6.77 -15.28
N ASP A 48 10.27 -6.09 -14.74
CA ASP A 48 9.38 -5.21 -15.50
C ASP A 48 9.36 -3.78 -14.91
N TYR A 49 10.14 -3.49 -13.87
CA TYR A 49 10.20 -2.16 -13.24
C TYR A 49 11.62 -1.62 -13.10
N TRP A 50 11.79 -0.33 -13.41
CA TRP A 50 13.06 0.39 -13.31
C TRP A 50 12.89 1.67 -12.51
N THR A 51 13.92 2.09 -11.82
CA THR A 51 13.95 3.30 -11.00
C THR A 51 13.88 4.55 -11.88
N GLY A 52 13.35 5.64 -11.32
CA GLY A 52 13.31 6.97 -11.96
C GLY A 52 12.00 7.31 -12.68
N PRO A 53 11.76 8.62 -12.89
CA PRO A 53 10.61 9.13 -13.64
C PRO A 53 10.78 8.93 -15.16
N LEU A 54 9.67 8.88 -15.89
CA LEU A 54 9.72 8.81 -17.35
C LEU A 54 9.70 10.22 -17.95
N SER A 55 10.33 10.39 -19.10
CA SER A 55 10.21 11.60 -19.91
C SER A 55 8.74 11.92 -20.20
N THR A 56 8.36 13.18 -19.99
CA THR A 56 7.00 13.68 -20.26
C THR A 56 6.68 13.80 -21.76
N VAL A 57 7.67 13.60 -22.64
CA VAL A 57 7.55 13.73 -24.09
C VAL A 57 7.33 12.38 -24.78
N ASP A 58 8.13 11.37 -24.44
CA ASP A 58 8.17 10.08 -25.13
C ASP A 58 8.04 8.86 -24.20
N ALA A 59 7.94 9.08 -22.89
CA ALA A 59 7.90 8.04 -21.87
C ALA A 59 9.11 7.09 -21.93
N GLU A 60 10.27 7.61 -22.31
CA GLU A 60 11.55 6.90 -22.25
C GLU A 60 12.38 7.36 -21.04
N ILE A 61 13.40 6.57 -20.72
CA ILE A 61 14.34 6.82 -19.62
C ILE A 61 15.67 6.11 -19.96
N ASP A 62 16.80 6.73 -19.61
CA ASP A 62 18.11 6.11 -19.80
C ASP A 62 18.63 5.39 -18.53
N GLN A 63 19.62 4.52 -18.72
CA GLN A 63 20.18 3.73 -17.62
C GLN A 63 20.85 4.59 -16.54
N GLN A 64 21.41 5.74 -16.91
CA GLN A 64 22.05 6.63 -15.94
C GLN A 64 21.00 7.26 -15.03
N THR A 65 19.88 7.71 -15.58
CA THR A 65 18.72 8.21 -14.85
C THR A 65 18.16 7.17 -13.91
N CYS A 66 18.02 5.91 -14.36
CA CYS A 66 17.65 4.83 -13.44
C CYS A 66 18.63 4.73 -12.26
N THR A 67 19.94 4.81 -12.52
CA THR A 67 20.95 4.74 -11.46
C THR A 67 20.89 5.93 -10.51
N ASP A 68 20.64 7.14 -11.03
CA ASP A 68 20.55 8.37 -10.23
C ASP A 68 19.36 8.32 -9.25
N TYR A 69 18.27 7.66 -9.65
CA TYR A 69 17.05 7.47 -8.85
C TYR A 69 16.99 6.11 -8.10
N ASP A 70 18.05 5.29 -8.11
CA ASP A 70 18.10 4.01 -7.38
C ASP A 70 18.37 4.22 -5.88
N ARG A 71 17.45 4.93 -5.22
CA ARG A 71 17.49 5.25 -3.79
C ARG A 71 16.09 5.48 -3.22
N HIS A 72 15.99 5.41 -1.91
CA HIS A 72 14.85 5.93 -1.16
C HIS A 72 15.26 7.24 -0.48
N TRP A 73 14.34 8.20 -0.42
CA TRP A 73 14.49 9.39 0.40
C TRP A 73 13.77 9.14 1.73
N GLU A 74 14.53 8.97 2.79
CA GLU A 74 14.02 8.65 4.12
C GLU A 74 13.84 9.92 4.94
N THR A 75 12.62 10.20 5.37
CA THR A 75 12.27 11.37 6.18
C THR A 75 11.48 10.95 7.41
N SER A 76 11.52 11.79 8.45
CA SER A 76 10.59 11.70 9.56
C SER A 76 9.88 13.03 9.77
N ARG A 77 8.64 12.99 10.25
CA ARG A 77 7.88 14.20 10.56
C ARG A 77 8.63 15.08 11.57
N SER A 78 9.21 14.46 12.59
CA SER A 78 10.01 15.15 13.61
C SER A 78 11.27 15.84 13.05
N MET A 79 11.96 15.20 12.09
CA MET A 79 13.12 15.78 11.41
C MET A 79 12.75 17.04 10.64
N VAL A 80 11.64 16.97 9.90
CA VAL A 80 11.15 18.08 9.09
C VAL A 80 10.59 19.20 9.97
N ALA A 81 9.90 18.86 11.06
CA ALA A 81 9.44 19.84 12.05
C ALA A 81 10.60 20.60 12.72
N GLU A 82 11.67 19.90 13.09
CA GLU A 82 12.86 20.51 13.68
C GLU A 82 13.55 21.47 12.68
N PHE A 83 13.67 21.07 11.41
CA PHE A 83 14.20 21.95 10.36
C PHE A 83 13.35 23.22 10.18
N ALA A 84 12.04 23.07 10.06
CA ALA A 84 11.13 24.21 9.87
C ALA A 84 11.23 25.21 11.05
N ALA A 85 11.24 24.70 12.28
CA ALA A 85 11.35 25.53 13.48
C ALA A 85 12.75 26.16 13.65
N TRP A 86 13.82 25.45 13.25
CA TRP A 86 15.18 25.98 13.20
C TRP A 86 15.28 27.14 12.19
N TRP A 87 14.74 26.99 10.98
CA TRP A 87 14.78 28.01 9.95
C TRP A 87 13.99 29.27 10.37
N GLU A 88 12.79 29.09 10.93
CA GLU A 88 11.96 30.19 11.45
C GLU A 88 12.64 30.97 12.58
N ALA A 89 13.36 30.28 13.48
CA ALA A 89 14.15 30.95 14.51
C ALA A 89 15.28 31.80 13.90
N GLY A 90 15.86 31.37 12.78
CA GLY A 90 16.87 32.12 12.03
C GLY A 90 16.29 33.39 11.39
N GLN A 91 15.11 33.29 10.78
CA GLN A 91 14.39 34.46 10.27
C GLN A 91 14.05 35.45 11.38
N PHE A 92 13.55 34.94 12.51
CA PHE A 92 13.26 35.77 13.68
C PHE A 92 14.52 36.51 14.18
N ASP A 93 15.67 35.86 14.20
CA ASP A 93 16.96 36.47 14.55
C ASP A 93 17.38 37.58 13.58
N GLN A 94 17.18 37.38 12.28
CA GLN A 94 17.46 38.40 11.26
C GLN A 94 16.56 39.63 11.41
N GLU A 95 15.27 39.42 11.72
CA GLU A 95 14.29 40.49 11.88
C GLU A 95 14.46 41.27 13.20
N ASN A 96 14.82 40.57 14.29
CA ASN A 96 14.77 41.13 15.65
C ASN A 96 16.16 41.34 16.28
N GLY A 97 17.24 40.92 15.62
CA GLY A 97 18.61 41.01 16.14
C GLY A 97 18.85 40.12 17.36
N THR A 98 18.19 38.97 17.42
CA THR A 98 18.31 37.97 18.50
C THR A 98 19.29 36.85 18.12
N ASN A 99 19.45 35.85 18.99
CA ASN A 99 20.27 34.65 18.78
C ASN A 99 19.50 33.36 19.14
N THR A 100 18.19 33.39 18.91
CA THR A 100 17.21 32.36 19.23
C THR A 100 17.54 31.06 18.51
N GLN A 101 17.94 31.10 17.24
CA GLN A 101 18.27 29.92 16.45
C GLN A 101 19.42 29.12 17.11
N GLU A 102 20.55 29.78 17.38
CA GLU A 102 21.71 29.14 18.02
C GLU A 102 21.41 28.73 19.47
N THR A 103 20.56 29.48 20.18
CA THR A 103 20.20 29.18 21.58
C THR A 103 19.30 27.95 21.69
N LEU A 104 18.34 27.80 20.78
CA LEU A 104 17.36 26.71 20.80
C LEU A 104 17.87 25.46 20.07
N TYR A 105 18.70 25.62 19.05
CA TYR A 105 19.18 24.53 18.20
C TYR A 105 20.73 24.53 18.11
N PRO A 106 21.43 24.45 19.25
CA PRO A 106 22.89 24.58 19.27
C PRO A 106 23.55 23.44 18.49
N GLY A 107 24.33 23.79 17.47
CA GLY A 107 25.05 22.82 16.63
C GLY A 107 24.17 21.99 15.69
N TYR A 108 22.92 22.42 15.44
CA TYR A 108 22.05 21.79 14.45
C TYR A 108 22.66 21.85 13.05
N THR A 109 22.48 20.78 12.29
CA THR A 109 22.90 20.67 10.90
C THR A 109 21.73 20.17 10.07
N VAL A 110 21.41 20.87 8.98
CA VAL A 110 20.34 20.48 8.06
C VAL A 110 20.61 19.06 7.53
N PRO A 111 19.69 18.10 7.75
CA PRO A 111 19.81 16.75 7.20
C PRO A 111 19.91 16.77 5.67
N SER A 112 20.80 15.96 5.10
CA SER A 112 21.03 15.94 3.65
C SER A 112 19.78 15.57 2.85
N VAL A 113 18.86 14.79 3.41
CA VAL A 113 17.59 14.45 2.73
C VAL A 113 16.72 15.68 2.48
N ILE A 114 16.83 16.74 3.30
CA ILE A 114 16.10 18.00 3.10
C ILE A 114 16.72 18.74 1.91
N THR A 115 18.05 18.83 1.81
CA THR A 115 18.70 19.52 0.69
C THR A 115 18.72 18.71 -0.61
N GLU A 116 18.63 17.39 -0.52
CA GLU A 116 18.59 16.46 -1.66
C GLU A 116 17.17 15.99 -2.02
N TRP A 117 16.14 16.58 -1.42
CA TRP A 117 14.75 16.16 -1.65
C TRP A 117 14.41 16.28 -3.13
N PRO A 118 13.82 15.26 -3.77
CA PRO A 118 13.60 15.25 -5.20
C PRO A 118 12.27 15.96 -5.53
N ALA A 119 12.10 17.20 -5.05
CA ALA A 119 10.93 18.02 -5.32
C ALA A 119 10.72 18.21 -6.84
N HIS A 120 11.83 18.37 -7.56
CA HIS A 120 11.84 18.61 -9.00
C HIS A 120 12.60 17.57 -9.81
N GLY A 121 12.04 17.25 -10.98
CA GLY A 121 12.74 16.50 -12.02
C GLY A 121 13.61 17.41 -12.88
N ARG A 122 14.50 16.79 -13.65
CA ARG A 122 15.32 17.44 -14.68
C ARG A 122 14.44 17.81 -15.87
N ASN A 123 13.71 18.91 -15.74
CA ASN A 123 12.80 19.43 -16.77
C ASN A 123 13.54 20.19 -17.88
N PHE A 124 14.46 19.50 -18.56
CA PHE A 124 15.19 19.99 -19.71
C PHE A 124 15.70 18.83 -20.57
N GLU A 125 15.96 19.11 -21.84
CA GLU A 125 16.53 18.13 -22.79
C GLU A 125 17.91 17.62 -22.33
N PRO A 126 18.19 16.30 -22.37
CA PRO A 126 17.36 15.25 -22.96
C PRO A 126 16.40 14.54 -21.99
N TYR A 127 16.34 14.94 -20.71
CA TYR A 127 15.60 14.21 -19.67
C TYR A 127 14.08 14.45 -19.76
N ASN A 128 13.66 15.71 -19.91
CA ASN A 128 12.26 16.12 -20.01
C ASN A 128 11.36 15.54 -18.90
N GLU A 129 11.89 15.43 -17.69
CA GLU A 129 11.17 14.91 -16.52
C GLU A 129 10.13 15.93 -16.04
N ASP A 130 9.12 15.44 -15.31
CA ASP A 130 8.11 16.31 -14.72
C ASP A 130 8.75 17.29 -13.73
N TYR A 131 8.30 18.56 -13.77
CA TYR A 131 8.83 19.57 -12.87
C TYR A 131 8.48 19.28 -11.42
N TYR A 132 7.30 18.71 -11.14
CA TYR A 132 6.87 18.40 -9.78
C TYR A 132 6.91 16.89 -9.60
N LEU A 133 7.89 16.40 -8.84
CA LEU A 133 8.08 14.98 -8.52
C LEU A 133 7.58 14.66 -7.12
N ALA A 134 8.41 14.87 -6.09
CA ALA A 134 8.03 14.64 -4.70
C ALA A 134 7.30 15.85 -4.12
N PRO A 135 6.29 15.65 -3.24
CA PRO A 135 5.60 16.76 -2.60
C PRO A 135 6.53 17.56 -1.68
N PHE A 136 6.36 18.88 -1.65
CA PHE A 136 7.10 19.79 -0.79
C PHE A 136 6.21 20.95 -0.31
N PHE A 137 6.59 21.53 0.82
CA PHE A 137 6.04 22.78 1.30
C PHE A 137 6.86 23.94 0.71
N ASP A 138 6.21 24.70 -0.17
CA ASP A 138 6.70 25.92 -0.79
C ASP A 138 6.32 27.11 0.10
N ARG A 139 7.30 27.69 0.79
CA ARG A 139 7.04 28.73 1.80
C ARG A 139 6.69 30.07 1.18
N ASP A 140 7.38 30.46 0.12
CA ASP A 140 7.25 31.78 -0.50
C ASP A 140 6.28 31.81 -1.69
N GLY A 141 5.88 30.63 -2.18
CA GLY A 141 4.89 30.42 -3.22
C GLY A 141 5.44 30.59 -4.64
N ASP A 142 6.76 30.52 -4.83
CA ASP A 142 7.40 30.71 -6.13
C ASP A 142 7.38 29.43 -7.01
N GLY A 143 7.12 28.28 -6.40
CA GLY A 143 6.99 26.98 -7.02
C GLY A 143 8.31 26.21 -7.19
N ASP A 144 9.43 26.74 -6.69
CA ASP A 144 10.75 26.13 -6.64
C ASP A 144 11.02 25.57 -5.22
N TYR A 145 11.99 24.67 -5.08
CA TYR A 145 12.37 24.07 -3.80
C TYR A 145 13.74 24.60 -3.36
N ASP A 146 13.74 25.56 -2.45
CA ASP A 146 14.95 26.15 -1.83
C ASP A 146 14.92 26.02 -0.29
N PRO A 147 15.45 24.91 0.27
CA PRO A 147 15.55 24.75 1.71
C PRO A 147 16.55 25.71 2.37
N GLU A 148 17.55 26.22 1.65
CA GLU A 148 18.57 27.11 2.25
C GLU A 148 18.13 28.58 2.25
N GLY A 149 17.53 29.04 1.14
CA GLY A 149 17.04 30.40 0.96
C GLY A 149 15.70 30.63 1.65
N ASP A 150 14.70 29.82 1.32
CA ASP A 150 13.30 30.05 1.65
C ASP A 150 12.74 29.09 2.70
N GLY A 151 13.55 28.11 3.11
CA GLY A 151 13.20 27.21 4.21
C GLY A 151 12.08 26.25 3.84
N ASP A 152 12.06 25.86 2.56
CA ASP A 152 11.20 24.80 2.04
C ASP A 152 11.61 23.44 2.59
N TYR A 153 10.64 22.53 2.67
CA TYR A 153 10.87 21.20 3.23
C TYR A 153 9.98 20.13 2.58
N PRO A 154 10.30 18.83 2.72
CA PRO A 154 9.45 17.74 2.25
C PRO A 154 8.01 17.91 2.75
N GLY A 155 7.00 17.67 1.91
CA GLY A 155 5.62 18.16 2.09
C GLY A 155 4.80 17.55 3.24
N TYR A 156 5.36 17.46 4.44
CA TYR A 156 4.65 17.09 5.65
C TYR A 156 3.69 18.20 6.06
N VAL A 157 2.48 17.80 6.45
CA VAL A 157 1.54 18.71 7.11
C VAL A 157 1.94 18.86 8.57
N LEU A 158 2.72 19.91 8.85
CA LEU A 158 3.16 20.24 10.22
C LEU A 158 2.08 20.93 11.04
N SER A 159 1.14 21.61 10.37
CA SER A 159 -0.04 22.21 10.97
C SER A 159 -1.22 22.16 10.00
N GLY A 160 -2.44 22.04 10.53
CA GLY A 160 -3.65 21.95 9.70
C GLY A 160 -4.02 20.51 9.36
N LYS A 161 -4.59 20.34 8.16
CA LYS A 161 -5.22 19.10 7.70
C LYS A 161 -4.55 18.64 6.41
N SER A 162 -4.35 17.33 6.29
CA SER A 162 -3.84 16.71 5.07
C SER A 162 -4.86 16.83 3.93
N ASP A 163 -4.37 17.05 2.72
CA ASP A 163 -5.14 16.98 1.49
C ASP A 163 -4.98 15.58 0.87
N CYS A 164 -5.92 14.68 1.19
CA CYS A 164 -6.00 13.36 0.55
C CYS A 164 -6.88 13.34 -0.72
N SER A 165 -7.05 14.48 -1.40
CA SER A 165 -7.83 14.57 -2.64
C SER A 165 -7.14 13.87 -3.83
N ARG A 166 -7.52 14.23 -5.06
CA ARG A 166 -7.20 13.46 -6.27
C ARG A 166 -5.69 13.30 -6.56
N ARG A 167 -4.84 14.19 -6.05
CA ARG A 167 -3.37 14.09 -6.15
C ARG A 167 -2.76 13.99 -4.77
N VAL A 168 -1.71 13.18 -4.66
CA VAL A 168 -0.95 13.04 -3.42
C VAL A 168 -0.11 14.30 -3.28
N ARG A 169 -0.52 15.19 -2.37
CA ARG A 169 0.16 16.47 -2.13
C ARG A 169 0.98 16.48 -0.85
N ASP A 170 0.87 15.42 -0.06
CA ASP A 170 1.46 15.37 1.27
C ASP A 170 2.39 14.15 1.42
N VAL A 171 3.35 14.31 2.32
CA VAL A 171 4.17 13.23 2.87
C VAL A 171 3.53 12.81 4.21
N TYR A 172 3.16 11.53 4.32
CA TYR A 172 2.43 11.00 5.47
C TYR A 172 3.35 10.27 6.47
N GLY A 173 2.83 10.01 7.67
CA GLY A 173 3.48 9.20 8.71
C GLY A 173 4.46 9.97 9.59
N ASP A 174 4.88 9.32 10.68
CA ASP A 174 6.01 9.79 11.49
C ASP A 174 7.34 9.40 10.86
N GLN A 175 7.35 8.29 10.11
CA GLN A 175 8.46 7.86 9.27
C GLN A 175 7.95 7.62 7.85
N ASN A 176 8.70 8.09 6.85
CA ASN A 176 8.36 7.97 5.44
C ASN A 176 9.58 7.57 4.60
N LEU A 177 9.31 6.80 3.55
CA LEU A 177 10.22 6.53 2.44
C LEU A 177 9.54 7.00 1.16
N TRP A 178 10.15 7.90 0.40
CA TRP A 178 9.68 8.29 -0.93
C TRP A 178 10.60 7.72 -2.02
N TRP A 179 10.03 7.29 -3.14
CA TRP A 179 10.77 6.87 -4.34
C TRP A 179 9.90 6.97 -5.60
N VAL A 180 10.54 6.89 -6.78
CA VAL A 180 9.87 6.88 -8.08
C VAL A 180 10.45 5.79 -8.97
N PHE A 181 9.57 5.10 -9.71
CA PHE A 181 9.93 4.03 -10.63
C PHE A 181 8.94 3.97 -11.81
N ASN A 182 9.21 3.12 -12.79
CA ASN A 182 8.45 3.02 -14.02
C ASN A 182 8.49 1.61 -14.62
N ASP A 183 7.63 1.35 -15.61
CA ASP A 183 7.63 0.10 -16.39
C ASP A 183 8.26 0.22 -17.78
N LYS A 184 8.97 1.31 -18.11
CA LYS A 184 9.47 1.53 -19.48
C LYS A 184 10.96 1.84 -19.55
N GLY A 185 11.73 1.33 -18.60
CA GLY A 185 13.20 1.42 -18.60
C GLY A 185 13.89 0.37 -19.48
N ASN A 186 13.26 -0.77 -19.76
CA ASN A 186 13.76 -1.76 -20.72
C ASN A 186 12.64 -2.73 -21.15
N ILE A 187 13.01 -3.81 -21.83
CA ILE A 187 12.11 -4.91 -22.18
C ILE A 187 11.68 -5.66 -20.91
N HIS A 188 10.38 -5.91 -20.79
CA HIS A 188 9.81 -6.73 -19.72
C HIS A 188 10.25 -8.17 -19.87
N THR A 189 10.87 -8.70 -18.81
CA THR A 189 11.41 -10.06 -18.81
C THR A 189 10.74 -10.96 -17.77
N GLU A 190 10.04 -10.41 -16.77
CA GLU A 190 9.27 -11.22 -15.82
C GLU A 190 7.96 -11.66 -16.48
N SER A 191 7.13 -10.71 -16.93
CA SER A 191 5.86 -11.04 -17.59
C SER A 191 6.01 -11.37 -19.07
N GLY A 192 7.04 -10.82 -19.73
CA GLY A 192 7.16 -10.81 -21.18
C GLY A 192 6.10 -9.97 -21.89
N GLY A 193 5.35 -9.14 -21.15
CA GLY A 193 4.35 -8.22 -21.69
C GLY A 193 4.99 -7.04 -22.44
N GLN A 194 4.18 -6.29 -23.18
CA GLN A 194 4.63 -4.99 -23.68
C GLN A 194 4.50 -3.95 -22.57
N SER A 195 5.49 -3.07 -22.47
CA SER A 195 5.45 -1.94 -21.54
C SER A 195 4.28 -1.01 -21.82
N ILE A 196 3.79 -0.42 -20.76
CA ILE A 196 2.71 0.56 -20.73
C ILE A 196 3.28 1.95 -21.00
N GLY A 197 4.35 2.34 -20.31
CA GLY A 197 4.71 3.74 -20.12
C GLY A 197 4.08 4.32 -18.86
N MET A 198 4.06 3.53 -17.80
CA MET A 198 3.57 3.89 -16.47
C MET A 198 4.73 4.42 -15.63
N GLU A 199 4.58 5.63 -15.11
CA GLU A 199 5.40 6.17 -14.03
C GLU A 199 4.63 5.98 -12.72
N ILE A 200 5.32 5.51 -11.67
CA ILE A 200 4.78 5.27 -10.35
C ILE A 200 5.61 6.06 -9.34
N ARG A 201 4.97 6.99 -8.65
CA ARG A 201 5.56 7.71 -7.51
C ARG A 201 5.01 7.12 -6.24
N SER A 202 5.87 6.90 -5.26
CA SER A 202 5.54 6.05 -4.14
C SER A 202 6.00 6.63 -2.84
N GLN A 203 5.18 6.42 -1.82
CA GLN A 203 5.60 6.56 -0.45
C GLN A 203 5.20 5.33 0.38
N ALA A 204 6.08 4.93 1.28
CA ALA A 204 5.79 3.99 2.35
C ALA A 204 5.92 4.72 3.68
N PHE A 205 4.93 4.57 4.56
CA PHE A 205 4.89 5.33 5.80
C PHE A 205 4.33 4.53 6.96
N ALA A 206 4.70 4.94 8.16
CA ALA A 206 4.23 4.34 9.41
C ALA A 206 4.04 5.44 10.46
N PHE A 207 3.18 5.16 11.43
CA PHE A 207 2.89 6.05 12.55
C PHE A 207 3.38 5.44 13.86
N ALA A 208 3.87 6.29 14.75
CA ALA A 208 4.27 5.93 16.09
C ALA A 208 3.09 6.16 17.04
N THR A 209 2.25 5.16 17.23
CA THR A 209 1.06 5.25 18.10
C THR A 209 1.16 4.30 19.31
N THR A 210 0.17 4.36 20.19
CA THR A 210 0.06 3.43 21.34
C THR A 210 -1.03 2.37 21.14
N ASP A 211 -1.69 2.40 19.98
CA ASP A 211 -2.75 1.49 19.60
C ASP A 211 -2.28 0.56 18.47
N GLU A 212 -3.22 -0.12 17.82
CA GLU A 212 -2.98 -1.11 16.80
C GLU A 212 -2.31 -0.54 15.53
N VAL A 213 -2.43 0.77 15.26
CA VAL A 213 -1.78 1.42 14.10
C VAL A 213 -0.26 1.30 14.20
N ASN A 214 0.30 1.21 15.41
CA ASN A 214 1.72 1.03 15.66
C ASN A 214 2.29 -0.30 15.10
N ASN A 215 1.43 -1.26 14.75
CA ASN A 215 1.81 -2.52 14.11
C ASN A 215 1.48 -2.55 12.61
N MET A 216 1.32 -1.37 11.99
CA MET A 216 0.93 -1.24 10.58
C MET A 216 1.92 -0.41 9.79
N THR A 217 1.99 -0.71 8.49
CA THR A 217 2.66 0.14 7.50
C THR A 217 1.71 0.43 6.35
N PHE A 218 1.91 1.56 5.70
CA PHE A 218 1.05 2.05 4.64
C PHE A 218 1.87 2.34 3.41
N TYR A 219 1.25 2.16 2.25
CA TYR A 219 1.85 2.43 0.97
C TYR A 219 0.86 3.20 0.12
N ASN A 220 1.35 4.27 -0.50
CA ASN A 220 0.61 5.05 -1.45
C ASN A 220 1.38 5.12 -2.78
N TYR A 221 0.67 4.87 -3.87
CA TYR A 221 1.18 4.82 -5.22
C TYR A 221 0.38 5.79 -6.09
N GLU A 222 1.03 6.84 -6.60
CA GLU A 222 0.50 7.69 -7.66
C GLU A 222 0.95 7.13 -9.01
N LEU A 223 -0.01 6.75 -9.85
CA LEU A 223 0.19 6.11 -11.14
C LEU A 223 -0.13 7.10 -12.26
N ILE A 224 0.86 7.33 -13.12
CA ILE A 224 0.78 8.31 -14.21
C ILE A 224 1.01 7.59 -15.54
N ASN A 225 -0.01 7.59 -16.40
CA ASN A 225 0.14 7.09 -17.75
C ASN A 225 0.89 8.11 -18.61
N ARG A 226 2.20 7.91 -18.79
CA ARG A 226 3.06 8.75 -19.65
C ARG A 226 2.99 8.35 -21.13
N SER A 227 2.29 7.24 -21.44
CA SER A 227 2.11 6.79 -22.82
C SER A 227 1.19 7.71 -23.62
N THR A 228 1.19 7.51 -24.94
CA THR A 228 0.35 8.27 -25.88
C THR A 228 -1.01 7.63 -26.16
N PHE A 229 -1.34 6.52 -25.48
CA PHE A 229 -2.58 5.77 -25.69
C PHE A 229 -3.39 5.59 -24.40
N GLU A 230 -4.70 5.37 -24.57
CA GLU A 230 -5.58 4.95 -23.47
C GLU A 230 -5.40 3.47 -23.19
N LEU A 231 -5.27 3.11 -21.92
CA LEU A 231 -5.44 1.75 -21.43
C LEU A 231 -6.92 1.54 -21.08
N SER A 232 -7.52 0.52 -21.68
CA SER A 232 -8.86 0.04 -21.39
C SER A 232 -8.81 -1.31 -20.68
N GLU A 233 -9.90 -1.71 -20.01
CA GLU A 233 -9.93 -2.95 -19.22
C GLU A 233 -8.71 -3.07 -18.30
N THR A 234 -8.37 -1.95 -17.66
CA THR A 234 -7.16 -1.80 -16.84
C THR A 234 -7.43 -2.35 -15.46
N TYR A 235 -6.48 -3.11 -14.93
CA TYR A 235 -6.50 -3.64 -13.58
C TYR A 235 -5.18 -3.30 -12.91
N PHE A 236 -5.30 -2.95 -11.64
CA PHE A 236 -4.19 -2.93 -10.73
C PHE A 236 -4.36 -4.10 -9.76
N GLY A 237 -3.25 -4.72 -9.36
CA GLY A 237 -3.25 -5.64 -8.23
C GLY A 237 -2.03 -5.49 -7.35
N GLN A 238 -2.23 -5.74 -6.07
CA GLN A 238 -1.18 -5.96 -5.10
C GLN A 238 -0.96 -7.47 -5.00
N TRP A 239 0.17 -7.94 -5.51
CA TRP A 239 0.60 -9.32 -5.33
C TRP A 239 1.49 -9.41 -4.10
N VAL A 240 1.27 -10.45 -3.30
CA VAL A 240 2.02 -10.71 -2.07
C VAL A 240 2.30 -12.20 -1.94
N ASP A 241 3.54 -12.50 -1.57
CA ASP A 241 3.94 -13.81 -1.05
C ASP A 241 3.97 -13.74 0.47
N GLY A 242 3.08 -14.51 1.09
CA GLY A 242 3.08 -14.71 2.53
C GLY A 242 4.38 -15.40 2.95
N ASP A 243 4.62 -15.41 4.25
CA ASP A 243 5.59 -16.26 4.93
C ASP A 243 5.45 -15.89 6.40
N VAL A 244 4.37 -16.34 7.05
CA VAL A 244 4.14 -16.03 8.48
C VAL A 244 5.04 -16.91 9.31
N GLY A 245 6.32 -16.52 9.39
CA GLY A 245 7.39 -17.36 9.91
C GLY A 245 7.71 -18.49 8.93
N ASN A 246 7.20 -19.69 9.19
CA ASN A 246 7.37 -20.82 8.30
C ASN A 246 6.35 -20.82 7.14
N ALA A 247 6.87 -20.60 5.93
CA ALA A 247 6.12 -20.69 4.69
C ALA A 247 5.29 -21.98 4.53
N GLN A 248 5.73 -23.11 5.09
CA GLN A 248 5.14 -24.43 4.83
C GLN A 248 3.90 -24.72 5.67
N ASP A 249 3.50 -23.83 6.56
CA ASP A 249 2.29 -23.96 7.35
C ASP A 249 1.35 -22.76 7.20
N ASP A 250 1.40 -22.01 6.09
CA ASP A 250 0.48 -20.91 5.87
C ASP A 250 -0.87 -21.33 5.26
N TYR A 251 -1.92 -20.64 5.67
CA TYR A 251 -3.22 -20.52 5.01
C TYR A 251 -3.46 -19.08 4.58
N VAL A 252 -4.42 -18.92 3.67
CA VAL A 252 -4.85 -17.63 3.15
C VAL A 252 -6.37 -17.45 3.26
N GLY A 253 -6.81 -16.20 3.44
CA GLY A 253 -8.22 -15.84 3.46
C GLY A 253 -8.45 -14.40 3.02
N VAL A 254 -9.72 -14.04 2.89
CA VAL A 254 -10.15 -12.67 2.60
C VAL A 254 -11.34 -12.29 3.47
N ASP A 255 -11.33 -11.06 3.97
CA ASP A 255 -12.48 -10.41 4.58
C ASP A 255 -13.10 -9.47 3.55
N VAL A 256 -14.22 -9.90 2.94
CA VAL A 256 -14.85 -9.18 1.83
C VAL A 256 -15.47 -7.85 2.31
N GLN A 257 -15.93 -7.77 3.56
CA GLN A 257 -16.53 -6.53 4.06
C GLN A 257 -15.49 -5.42 4.22
N ARG A 258 -14.25 -5.82 4.51
CA ARG A 258 -13.12 -4.94 4.80
C ARG A 258 -12.24 -4.67 3.58
N GLY A 259 -12.21 -5.55 2.59
CA GLY A 259 -11.22 -5.43 1.50
C GLY A 259 -9.83 -5.89 1.95
N LEU A 260 -9.79 -6.84 2.89
CA LEU A 260 -8.57 -7.32 3.54
C LEU A 260 -8.24 -8.75 3.11
N GLY A 261 -7.16 -8.93 2.34
CA GLY A 261 -6.55 -10.24 2.10
C GLY A 261 -5.56 -10.59 3.21
N TYR A 262 -5.46 -11.85 3.66
CA TYR A 262 -4.60 -12.18 4.80
C TYR A 262 -4.02 -13.58 4.81
N PHE A 263 -2.89 -13.73 5.51
CA PHE A 263 -2.21 -14.98 5.81
C PHE A 263 -2.27 -15.29 7.31
N TYR A 264 -2.29 -16.57 7.64
CA TYR A 264 -2.27 -17.08 9.01
C TYR A 264 -1.82 -18.55 9.03
N ASN A 265 -1.21 -19.01 10.12
CA ASN A 265 -0.70 -20.37 10.17
C ASN A 265 -1.80 -21.46 10.16
N GLY A 266 -1.39 -22.67 9.85
CA GLY A 266 -2.22 -23.85 9.66
C GLY A 266 -2.69 -24.45 10.97
N ASP A 267 -1.85 -24.30 12.00
CA ASP A 267 -2.11 -24.65 13.39
C ASP A 267 -1.59 -23.56 14.35
N ASP A 268 -1.70 -23.79 15.66
CA ASP A 268 -1.40 -22.79 16.68
C ASP A 268 0.09 -22.74 17.08
N GLU A 269 0.97 -23.48 16.40
CA GLU A 269 2.41 -23.48 16.60
C GLU A 269 3.15 -23.30 15.26
N ASP A 270 3.76 -22.13 15.09
CA ASP A 270 4.62 -21.86 13.93
C ASP A 270 6.07 -22.26 14.25
N GLN A 271 6.52 -23.39 13.71
CA GLN A 271 7.84 -23.94 13.99
C GLN A 271 8.92 -23.34 13.08
N ASP A 272 10.16 -23.28 13.56
CA ASP A 272 11.31 -22.97 12.69
C ASP A 272 11.41 -23.97 11.52
N ALA A 273 11.64 -23.45 10.31
CA ALA A 273 11.75 -24.28 9.11
C ALA A 273 12.79 -23.73 8.14
N SER A 274 13.63 -24.63 7.61
CA SER A 274 14.62 -24.30 6.56
C SER A 274 15.52 -23.09 6.85
N GLY A 275 15.78 -22.80 8.14
CA GLY A 275 16.60 -21.65 8.57
C GLY A 275 15.84 -20.34 8.71
N GLN A 276 14.53 -20.33 8.46
CA GLN A 276 13.60 -19.27 8.85
C GLN A 276 13.11 -19.53 10.29
N PHE A 277 12.96 -18.46 11.08
CA PHE A 277 12.41 -18.55 12.42
C PHE A 277 10.88 -18.49 12.38
N GLY A 278 10.24 -19.45 13.04
CA GLY A 278 8.79 -19.44 13.26
C GLY A 278 8.42 -18.52 14.43
N TYR A 279 7.18 -18.08 14.47
CA TYR A 279 6.58 -17.29 15.54
C TYR A 279 6.34 -18.08 16.82
N GLY A 280 6.37 -19.41 16.77
CA GLY A 280 6.16 -20.31 17.89
C GLY A 280 4.69 -20.49 18.22
N ASN A 281 4.38 -20.81 19.48
CA ASN A 281 3.00 -20.87 19.95
C ASN A 281 2.34 -19.50 19.84
N GLN A 282 1.05 -19.48 19.47
CA GLN A 282 0.26 -18.26 19.29
C GLN A 282 0.79 -17.38 18.13
N PRO A 283 0.81 -17.90 16.89
CA PRO A 283 1.33 -17.15 15.75
C PRO A 283 0.47 -15.93 15.40
N PRO A 284 1.07 -14.93 14.73
CA PRO A 284 0.35 -13.76 14.27
C PRO A 284 -0.51 -14.06 13.04
N ALA A 285 -1.28 -13.06 12.62
CA ALA A 285 -1.84 -12.95 11.29
C ALA A 285 -1.29 -11.68 10.64
N ILE A 286 -1.15 -11.70 9.32
CA ILE A 286 -0.79 -10.52 8.55
C ILE A 286 -1.75 -10.34 7.38
N GLY A 287 -2.21 -9.12 7.19
CA GLY A 287 -3.18 -8.75 6.19
C GLY A 287 -2.71 -7.58 5.33
N VAL A 288 -3.30 -7.48 4.15
CA VAL A 288 -3.10 -6.42 3.18
C VAL A 288 -4.47 -5.83 2.90
N ASP A 289 -4.74 -4.65 3.42
CA ASP A 289 -5.97 -3.91 3.17
C ASP A 289 -5.84 -3.05 1.92
N PHE A 290 -6.90 -3.02 1.11
CA PHE A 290 -7.02 -2.21 -0.08
C PHE A 290 -7.95 -1.02 0.19
N PHE A 291 -7.43 -0.01 0.89
CA PHE A 291 -8.20 1.19 1.27
C PHE A 291 -8.74 1.97 0.08
N GLN A 292 -7.93 2.11 -0.97
CA GLN A 292 -8.26 3.01 -2.08
C GLN A 292 -7.63 2.55 -3.37
N GLY A 293 -8.42 2.58 -4.44
CA GLY A 293 -7.96 2.27 -5.78
C GLY A 293 -8.29 3.33 -6.82
N PRO A 294 -8.29 2.92 -8.10
CA PRO A 294 -8.55 3.81 -9.21
C PRO A 294 -9.97 4.37 -9.14
N PHE A 295 -10.14 5.55 -9.74
CA PHE A 295 -11.46 6.15 -9.88
C PHE A 295 -12.39 5.27 -10.71
N GLN A 296 -13.63 5.18 -10.27
CA GLN A 296 -14.74 4.74 -11.10
C GLN A 296 -14.91 5.74 -12.25
N ALA A 297 -15.40 5.25 -13.40
CA ALA A 297 -15.63 6.11 -14.54
C ALA A 297 -16.79 7.08 -14.23
N ASN A 298 -16.56 8.37 -14.44
CA ASN A 298 -17.57 9.40 -14.25
C ASN A 298 -18.87 9.07 -15.01
N ASP A 299 -19.97 8.93 -14.28
CA ASP A 299 -21.32 8.72 -14.81
C ASP A 299 -22.29 9.85 -14.43
N GLY A 300 -21.80 10.85 -13.70
CA GLY A 300 -22.54 12.02 -13.25
C GLY A 300 -23.40 11.76 -12.02
N LYS A 301 -23.13 10.70 -11.25
CA LYS A 301 -23.83 10.35 -10.01
C LYS A 301 -22.87 10.25 -8.83
N ASP A 302 -23.50 10.19 -7.66
CA ASP A 302 -22.91 9.66 -6.43
C ASP A 302 -23.46 8.23 -6.29
N ASN A 303 -22.67 7.22 -6.68
CA ASN A 303 -23.09 5.82 -6.68
C ASN A 303 -23.22 5.31 -5.23
N CYS A 304 -24.26 4.52 -4.92
CA CYS A 304 -24.54 4.20 -3.53
C CYS A 304 -23.57 3.20 -2.88
N LEU A 305 -23.32 3.40 -1.58
CA LEU A 305 -23.12 2.30 -0.62
C LEU A 305 -24.50 1.78 -0.23
N CYS A 306 -24.93 0.70 -0.87
CA CYS A 306 -26.31 0.24 -0.86
C CYS A 306 -26.53 -0.86 0.19
N GLU A 307 -27.73 -0.94 0.77
CA GLU A 307 -28.07 -1.95 1.78
C GLU A 307 -28.27 -3.37 1.19
N ASP A 308 -28.46 -3.46 -0.13
CA ASP A 308 -28.71 -4.71 -0.83
C ASP A 308 -28.01 -4.79 -2.19
N LEU A 309 -27.75 -6.02 -2.62
CA LEU A 309 -27.04 -6.33 -3.85
C LEU A 309 -27.75 -5.83 -5.12
N SER A 310 -29.09 -5.91 -5.17
CA SER A 310 -29.82 -5.52 -6.38
C SER A 310 -29.69 -4.04 -6.64
N SER A 311 -29.77 -3.23 -5.58
CA SER A 311 -29.56 -1.78 -5.65
C SER A 311 -28.13 -1.45 -6.07
N ALA A 312 -27.13 -2.12 -5.48
CA ALA A 312 -25.72 -1.91 -5.85
C ALA A 312 -25.44 -2.23 -7.32
N LEU A 313 -25.93 -3.36 -7.83
CA LEU A 313 -25.73 -3.72 -9.25
C LEU A 313 -26.44 -2.77 -10.21
N GLN A 314 -27.59 -2.20 -9.82
CA GLN A 314 -28.33 -1.26 -10.66
C GLN A 314 -27.66 0.12 -10.71
N ASP A 315 -27.07 0.54 -9.59
CA ASP A 315 -26.48 1.86 -9.44
C ASP A 315 -24.99 1.87 -9.75
N ASP A 316 -24.37 0.73 -10.09
CA ASP A 316 -22.91 0.59 -10.17
C ASP A 316 -22.21 0.97 -8.85
N GLY A 317 -22.89 0.68 -7.73
CA GLY A 317 -22.46 0.94 -6.37
C GLY A 317 -21.81 -0.27 -5.70
N ILE A 318 -21.72 -0.23 -4.37
CA ILE A 318 -21.13 -1.29 -3.54
C ILE A 318 -22.05 -1.64 -2.35
N VAL A 319 -21.86 -2.81 -1.75
CA VAL A 319 -22.65 -3.25 -0.57
C VAL A 319 -21.86 -3.26 0.74
N TYR A 320 -20.53 -3.15 0.66
CA TYR A 320 -19.66 -3.13 1.83
C TYR A 320 -18.73 -1.93 1.76
N PRO A 321 -18.48 -1.22 2.88
CA PRO A 321 -17.63 -0.04 2.90
C PRO A 321 -16.19 -0.35 2.49
N GLY A 322 -15.62 -1.50 2.86
CA GLY A 322 -14.26 -1.89 2.44
C GLY A 322 -14.13 -2.26 0.94
N GLN A 323 -15.19 -2.10 0.14
CA GLN A 323 -15.17 -2.38 -1.30
C GLN A 323 -14.91 -1.12 -2.14
N GLY A 324 -14.72 0.04 -1.51
CA GLY A 324 -14.34 1.29 -2.16
C GLY A 324 -14.62 2.51 -1.29
N ALA A 325 -14.16 3.66 -1.76
CA ALA A 325 -14.33 4.95 -1.08
C ALA A 325 -15.18 5.90 -1.95
N GLY A 326 -15.85 6.88 -1.32
CA GLY A 326 -16.65 7.91 -2.01
C GLY A 326 -18.10 7.52 -2.33
N TYR A 327 -18.50 6.27 -2.08
CA TYR A 327 -19.86 5.82 -2.40
C TYR A 327 -20.91 6.33 -1.42
N GLY A 328 -21.91 7.08 -1.90
CA GLY A 328 -23.04 7.57 -1.14
C GLY A 328 -22.69 8.74 -0.21
N ASP A 329 -21.64 9.50 -0.50
CA ASP A 329 -21.14 10.60 0.33
C ASP A 329 -21.70 11.99 -0.06
N GLY A 330 -22.47 12.06 -1.15
CA GLY A 330 -23.08 13.26 -1.71
C GLY A 330 -22.21 14.00 -2.73
N ILE A 331 -21.00 13.52 -3.03
CA ILE A 331 -20.07 14.12 -4.00
C ILE A 331 -20.09 13.30 -5.29
N ILE A 332 -20.53 13.94 -6.37
CA ILE A 332 -20.60 13.29 -7.68
C ILE A 332 -19.20 12.96 -8.22
N ASP A 333 -19.06 11.75 -8.77
CA ASP A 333 -17.88 11.24 -9.48
C ASP A 333 -16.57 11.24 -8.65
N ASN A 334 -16.65 10.98 -7.34
CA ASN A 334 -15.46 10.80 -6.48
C ASN A 334 -15.22 9.34 -6.08
N GLU A 335 -16.03 8.39 -6.57
CA GLU A 335 -15.97 6.99 -6.20
C GLU A 335 -14.68 6.34 -6.66
N ARG A 336 -14.14 5.49 -5.79
CA ARG A 336 -12.89 4.78 -6.02
C ARG A 336 -13.07 3.32 -5.68
N TYR A 337 -12.67 2.47 -6.61
CA TYR A 337 -12.76 1.04 -6.41
C TYR A 337 -11.83 0.57 -5.30
N GLY A 338 -12.35 -0.28 -4.41
CA GLY A 338 -11.54 -1.12 -3.53
C GLY A 338 -11.17 -2.44 -4.23
N MET A 339 -11.00 -3.50 -3.46
CA MET A 339 -10.72 -4.84 -4.00
C MET A 339 -11.91 -5.43 -4.75
N ARG A 340 -11.76 -5.75 -6.05
CA ARG A 340 -12.78 -6.39 -6.89
C ARG A 340 -12.56 -7.88 -7.13
N LYS A 341 -11.31 -8.34 -6.98
CA LYS A 341 -10.93 -9.76 -7.10
C LYS A 341 -9.89 -10.11 -6.05
N PHE A 342 -10.03 -11.28 -5.44
CA PHE A 342 -9.03 -11.92 -4.59
C PHE A 342 -8.77 -13.33 -5.09
N LEU A 343 -7.58 -13.58 -5.63
CA LEU A 343 -7.15 -14.87 -6.14
C LEU A 343 -5.88 -15.30 -5.42
N TYR A 344 -5.93 -16.46 -4.76
CA TYR A 344 -4.74 -17.09 -4.21
C TYR A 344 -4.10 -18.02 -5.24
N HIS A 345 -2.80 -18.23 -5.14
CA HIS A 345 -2.09 -19.24 -5.90
C HIS A 345 -0.92 -19.80 -5.11
N VAL A 346 -0.33 -20.87 -5.62
CA VAL A 346 0.72 -21.64 -4.94
C VAL A 346 1.95 -21.77 -5.82
N ASN A 347 3.09 -22.02 -5.19
CA ASN A 347 4.35 -22.35 -5.85
C ASN A 347 4.26 -23.73 -6.54
N ALA A 348 3.58 -23.79 -7.68
CA ALA A 348 3.37 -25.00 -8.44
C ALA A 348 3.30 -24.73 -9.94
N SER A 349 3.46 -25.80 -10.72
CA SER A 349 3.10 -25.79 -12.13
C SER A 349 1.59 -25.98 -12.34
N GLY A 350 1.10 -25.67 -13.54
CA GLY A 350 -0.30 -25.88 -13.92
C GLY A 350 -1.17 -24.63 -13.79
N PRO A 351 -2.51 -24.78 -13.91
CA PRO A 351 -3.46 -23.67 -14.02
C PRO A 351 -3.56 -22.78 -12.78
N VAL A 352 -3.41 -23.37 -11.58
CA VAL A 352 -3.54 -22.71 -10.27
C VAL A 352 -2.20 -22.30 -9.64
N GLY A 353 -1.12 -22.45 -10.40
CA GLY A 353 0.23 -22.14 -9.96
C GLY A 353 0.70 -20.77 -10.42
N ASP A 354 1.99 -20.51 -10.24
CA ASP A 354 2.64 -19.25 -10.57
C ASP A 354 2.48 -18.84 -12.05
N PRO A 355 2.27 -17.54 -12.35
CA PRO A 355 2.20 -17.04 -13.71
C PRO A 355 3.56 -17.10 -14.43
N SER A 356 3.51 -17.21 -15.76
CA SER A 356 4.68 -17.37 -16.62
C SER A 356 4.62 -16.59 -17.93
N SER A 357 3.50 -15.91 -18.19
CA SER A 357 3.28 -15.14 -19.41
C SER A 357 2.41 -13.92 -19.11
N ALA A 358 2.48 -12.88 -19.93
CA ALA A 358 1.63 -11.70 -19.80
C ALA A 358 0.13 -12.03 -19.72
N THR A 359 -0.33 -13.08 -20.42
CA THR A 359 -1.72 -13.53 -20.36
C THR A 359 -2.05 -14.12 -18.99
N ASP A 360 -1.12 -14.85 -18.38
CA ASP A 360 -1.30 -15.44 -17.04
C ASP A 360 -1.50 -14.33 -16.00
N TYR A 361 -0.61 -13.34 -15.96
CA TYR A 361 -0.70 -12.20 -15.03
C TYR A 361 -2.02 -11.44 -15.22
N TYR A 362 -2.40 -11.14 -16.47
CA TYR A 362 -3.64 -10.43 -16.75
C TYR A 362 -4.90 -11.25 -16.43
N ASN A 363 -4.86 -12.57 -16.60
CA ASN A 363 -5.95 -13.45 -16.19
C ASN A 363 -6.11 -13.44 -14.67
N MET A 364 -5.03 -13.55 -13.92
CA MET A 364 -5.08 -13.61 -12.45
C MET A 364 -5.64 -12.32 -11.84
N LEU A 365 -5.30 -11.15 -12.40
CA LEU A 365 -5.90 -9.84 -12.04
C LEU A 365 -7.42 -9.77 -12.29
N ARG A 366 -7.97 -10.69 -13.09
CA ARG A 366 -9.41 -10.75 -13.42
C ARG A 366 -10.14 -11.88 -12.68
N GLY A 367 -9.45 -12.63 -11.83
CA GLY A 367 -9.98 -13.85 -11.22
C GLY A 367 -10.16 -14.97 -12.26
N ILE A 368 -9.25 -15.07 -13.22
CA ILE A 368 -9.20 -16.11 -14.24
C ILE A 368 -7.88 -16.86 -14.07
N TRP A 369 -7.92 -18.19 -14.15
CA TRP A 369 -6.73 -19.03 -14.08
C TRP A 369 -5.92 -18.96 -15.37
N LYS A 370 -4.68 -19.46 -15.31
CA LYS A 370 -3.72 -19.38 -16.43
C LYS A 370 -4.22 -20.03 -17.71
N ASP A 371 -5.02 -21.08 -17.59
CA ASP A 371 -5.62 -21.79 -18.73
C ASP A 371 -6.91 -21.14 -19.27
N GLY A 372 -7.32 -20.00 -18.70
CA GLY A 372 -8.55 -19.29 -19.05
C GLY A 372 -9.79 -19.75 -18.29
N THR A 373 -9.68 -20.74 -17.40
CA THR A 373 -10.80 -21.17 -16.56
C THR A 373 -11.15 -20.07 -15.56
N GLN A 374 -12.44 -19.74 -15.44
CA GLN A 374 -12.92 -18.77 -14.45
C GLN A 374 -12.71 -19.31 -13.03
N MET A 375 -12.32 -18.45 -12.09
CA MET A 375 -12.31 -18.77 -10.67
C MET A 375 -13.73 -19.01 -10.14
N THR A 376 -13.92 -20.08 -9.37
CA THR A 376 -15.25 -20.51 -8.90
C THR A 376 -15.30 -20.72 -7.39
N PHE A 377 -16.49 -20.72 -6.81
CA PHE A 377 -16.72 -20.94 -5.39
C PHE A 377 -16.48 -22.40 -4.99
N GLY A 378 -15.78 -22.62 -3.88
CA GLY A 378 -15.55 -23.93 -3.26
C GLY A 378 -14.21 -24.56 -3.63
N GLY A 379 -13.74 -25.51 -2.81
CA GLY A 379 -12.45 -26.18 -3.01
C GLY A 379 -11.30 -25.18 -3.08
N ASN A 380 -10.39 -25.36 -4.04
CA ASN A 380 -9.33 -24.40 -4.38
C ASN A 380 -9.76 -23.38 -5.46
N GLY A 381 -11.05 -23.24 -5.70
CA GLY A 381 -11.64 -22.36 -6.72
C GLY A 381 -11.30 -22.66 -8.17
N TYR A 382 -10.91 -23.90 -8.47
CA TYR A 382 -10.69 -24.41 -9.81
C TYR A 382 -11.51 -25.68 -10.06
N ASP A 383 -12.65 -25.54 -10.74
CA ASP A 383 -13.52 -26.66 -11.13
C ASP A 383 -13.92 -26.60 -12.62
N PRO A 384 -12.95 -26.80 -13.54
CA PRO A 384 -13.18 -26.66 -14.99
C PRO A 384 -14.15 -27.71 -15.54
N THR A 385 -14.44 -28.77 -14.79
CA THR A 385 -15.27 -29.89 -15.25
C THR A 385 -16.74 -29.74 -14.87
N ASN A 386 -17.06 -28.82 -13.97
CA ASN A 386 -18.40 -28.63 -13.44
C ASN A 386 -19.13 -27.51 -14.18
N PRO A 387 -20.14 -27.83 -15.01
CA PRO A 387 -20.89 -26.81 -15.75
C PRO A 387 -21.77 -25.92 -14.86
N ASN A 388 -21.95 -26.28 -13.59
CA ASN A 388 -22.73 -25.52 -12.60
C ASN A 388 -21.83 -24.85 -11.56
N ALA A 389 -20.51 -24.77 -11.81
CA ALA A 389 -19.61 -24.07 -10.91
C ALA A 389 -20.04 -22.59 -10.83
N ILE A 390 -20.08 -22.07 -9.61
CA ILE A 390 -20.52 -20.69 -9.33
C ILE A 390 -19.29 -19.81 -9.49
N PRO A 391 -19.23 -18.83 -10.42
CA PRO A 391 -18.13 -17.89 -10.48
C PRO A 391 -17.97 -17.15 -9.15
N ALA A 392 -16.72 -16.98 -8.71
CA ALA A 392 -16.40 -16.25 -7.50
C ALA A 392 -15.47 -15.08 -7.81
N GLY A 393 -15.62 -13.99 -7.05
CA GLY A 393 -14.73 -12.84 -7.05
C GLY A 393 -13.69 -12.91 -5.93
N TYR A 394 -13.95 -13.67 -4.87
CA TYR A 394 -13.09 -13.73 -3.70
C TYR A 394 -12.92 -15.18 -3.24
N MET A 395 -11.68 -15.64 -3.13
CA MET A 395 -11.38 -16.97 -2.60
C MET A 395 -11.34 -16.97 -1.08
N PHE A 396 -11.96 -17.98 -0.47
CA PHE A 396 -11.98 -18.16 0.98
C PHE A 396 -12.55 -16.99 1.81
N PRO A 397 -13.74 -16.44 1.44
CA PRO A 397 -14.34 -15.33 2.18
C PRO A 397 -14.85 -15.72 3.58
N GLY A 398 -14.95 -17.02 3.88
CA GLY A 398 -15.50 -17.51 5.15
C GLY A 398 -16.95 -17.08 5.32
N ASP A 399 -17.20 -16.30 6.36
CA ASP A 399 -18.48 -15.70 6.74
C ASP A 399 -18.60 -14.20 6.40
N THR A 400 -17.58 -13.63 5.76
CA THR A 400 -17.45 -12.18 5.51
C THR A 400 -18.18 -11.71 4.25
N ASP A 401 -18.85 -12.60 3.52
CA ASP A 401 -19.68 -12.25 2.36
C ASP A 401 -21.15 -12.68 2.55
N PRO A 402 -21.86 -12.14 3.57
CA PRO A 402 -23.24 -12.54 3.86
C PRO A 402 -24.25 -12.19 2.75
N LEU A 403 -23.92 -11.23 1.87
CA LEU A 403 -24.78 -10.80 0.77
C LEU A 403 -24.46 -11.53 -0.54
N ASN A 404 -23.47 -12.43 -0.54
CA ASN A 404 -23.00 -13.15 -1.72
C ASN A 404 -22.54 -12.19 -2.84
N TRP A 405 -21.94 -11.06 -2.45
CA TRP A 405 -21.33 -10.08 -3.35
C TRP A 405 -20.32 -10.74 -4.28
N GLY A 406 -19.48 -11.62 -3.72
CA GLY A 406 -18.46 -12.36 -4.44
C GLY A 406 -18.98 -13.32 -5.50
N THR A 407 -20.22 -13.78 -5.40
CA THR A 407 -20.84 -14.70 -6.38
C THR A 407 -21.93 -14.04 -7.21
N GLY A 408 -22.01 -12.70 -7.18
CA GLY A 408 -23.05 -11.95 -7.89
C GLY A 408 -24.46 -12.27 -7.41
N GLY A 409 -24.62 -12.61 -6.13
CA GLY A 409 -25.91 -12.92 -5.50
C GLY A 409 -26.33 -14.39 -5.58
N VAL A 410 -25.52 -15.24 -6.21
CA VAL A 410 -25.79 -16.68 -6.28
C VAL A 410 -25.44 -17.31 -4.94
N VAL A 411 -26.45 -17.72 -4.18
CA VAL A 411 -26.29 -18.39 -2.88
C VAL A 411 -25.56 -19.72 -3.08
N PRO A 412 -24.36 -19.91 -2.49
CA PRO A 412 -23.63 -21.17 -2.60
C PRO A 412 -24.34 -22.32 -1.89
N PRO A 413 -24.06 -23.59 -2.26
CA PRO A 413 -24.56 -24.75 -1.53
C PRO A 413 -24.15 -24.68 -0.06
N ALA A 414 -25.10 -24.85 0.85
CA ALA A 414 -24.86 -24.76 2.30
C ALA A 414 -23.77 -25.73 2.81
N SER A 415 -23.52 -26.85 2.11
CA SER A 415 -22.44 -27.79 2.43
C SER A 415 -21.03 -27.26 2.18
N LEU A 416 -20.90 -26.15 1.45
CA LEU A 416 -19.64 -25.50 1.11
C LEU A 416 -19.43 -24.19 1.88
N VAL A 417 -20.32 -23.86 2.81
CA VAL A 417 -20.29 -22.63 3.62
C VAL A 417 -19.99 -22.98 5.09
N PRO A 418 -19.09 -22.26 5.78
CA PRO A 418 -18.25 -21.19 5.26
C PRO A 418 -17.18 -21.75 4.31
N TRP A 419 -16.90 -21.04 3.21
CA TRP A 419 -15.79 -21.39 2.32
C TRP A 419 -14.52 -20.77 2.87
N THR A 420 -13.71 -21.58 3.54
CA THR A 420 -12.37 -21.23 4.00
C THR A 420 -11.38 -22.23 3.42
N GLU A 421 -10.09 -21.91 3.44
CA GLU A 421 -9.08 -22.87 3.00
C GLU A 421 -9.10 -24.14 3.86
N VAL A 422 -9.31 -23.97 5.18
CA VAL A 422 -9.48 -25.04 6.16
C VAL A 422 -10.69 -25.92 5.85
N SER A 423 -11.87 -25.33 5.64
CA SER A 423 -13.10 -26.11 5.38
C SER A 423 -13.06 -26.83 4.02
N SER A 424 -12.24 -26.33 3.09
CA SER A 424 -11.97 -26.96 1.80
C SER A 424 -11.04 -28.18 1.91
N GLY A 425 -10.38 -28.39 3.06
CA GLY A 425 -9.45 -29.49 3.27
C GLY A 425 -8.14 -29.34 2.50
N ASN A 426 -7.78 -28.12 2.11
CA ASN A 426 -6.50 -27.84 1.47
C ASN A 426 -5.39 -27.99 2.55
N PRO A 427 -4.28 -28.68 2.26
CA PRO A 427 -3.15 -28.74 3.18
C PRO A 427 -2.47 -27.36 3.26
N PRO A 428 -2.04 -26.87 4.44
CA PRO A 428 -1.34 -25.60 4.54
C PRO A 428 0.00 -25.66 3.80
N GLY A 429 0.58 -24.51 3.49
CA GLY A 429 1.84 -24.42 2.76
C GLY A 429 2.10 -23.02 2.23
N ASP A 430 3.07 -22.92 1.34
CA ASP A 430 3.51 -21.64 0.79
C ASP A 430 2.37 -20.97 -0.02
N ARG A 431 1.91 -19.79 0.42
CA ARG A 431 0.74 -19.09 -0.13
C ARG A 431 1.08 -17.72 -0.68
N ARG A 432 0.54 -17.47 -1.88
CA ARG A 432 0.53 -16.17 -2.54
C ARG A 432 -0.89 -15.74 -2.80
N PHE A 433 -1.12 -14.45 -2.87
CA PHE A 433 -2.34 -13.94 -3.48
C PHE A 433 -2.08 -12.71 -4.33
N VAL A 434 -3.03 -12.43 -5.20
CA VAL A 434 -3.20 -11.13 -5.82
C VAL A 434 -4.59 -10.61 -5.48
N GLN A 435 -4.63 -9.41 -4.91
CA GLN A 435 -5.86 -8.65 -4.73
C GLN A 435 -5.87 -7.52 -5.75
N SER A 436 -6.97 -7.35 -6.47
CA SER A 436 -6.99 -6.46 -7.63
C SER A 436 -8.26 -5.65 -7.75
N SER A 437 -8.13 -4.50 -8.40
CA SER A 437 -9.15 -3.49 -8.61
C SER A 437 -9.24 -3.15 -10.10
N GLY A 438 -10.47 -3.00 -10.60
CA GLY A 438 -10.79 -2.78 -12.01
C GLY A 438 -12.03 -3.55 -12.47
N PRO A 439 -12.40 -3.44 -13.76
CA PRO A 439 -11.69 -2.70 -14.80
C PRO A 439 -11.88 -1.19 -14.70
N PHE A 440 -10.88 -0.41 -15.11
CA PHE A 440 -10.99 1.04 -15.30
C PHE A 440 -10.29 1.48 -16.60
N ARG A 441 -10.47 2.75 -16.96
CA ARG A 441 -9.80 3.38 -18.10
C ARG A 441 -8.75 4.36 -17.63
N LEU A 442 -7.61 4.38 -18.30
CA LEU A 442 -6.51 5.28 -18.00
C LEU A 442 -5.99 5.93 -19.28
N GLY A 443 -6.44 7.16 -19.53
CA GLY A 443 -6.01 7.95 -20.67
C GLY A 443 -4.57 8.47 -20.56
N PRO A 444 -3.97 8.96 -21.65
CA PRO A 444 -2.68 9.65 -21.63
C PRO A 444 -2.67 10.81 -20.62
N GLY A 445 -1.64 10.89 -19.79
CA GLY A 445 -1.47 11.89 -18.72
C GLY A 445 -2.44 11.74 -17.54
N ALA A 446 -3.33 10.74 -17.53
CA ALA A 446 -4.23 10.52 -16.42
C ALA A 446 -3.47 10.03 -15.18
N VAL A 447 -3.88 10.53 -14.02
CA VAL A 447 -3.33 10.19 -12.71
C VAL A 447 -4.38 9.41 -11.92
N ASN A 448 -3.97 8.31 -11.31
CA ASN A 448 -4.74 7.54 -10.33
C ASN A 448 -3.88 7.28 -9.09
N ASN A 449 -4.53 7.10 -7.93
CA ASN A 449 -3.83 6.80 -6.68
C ASN A 449 -4.32 5.49 -6.13
N ILE A 450 -3.42 4.76 -5.49
CA ILE A 450 -3.71 3.50 -4.83
C ILE A 450 -3.07 3.51 -3.46
N THR A 451 -3.85 3.13 -2.46
CA THR A 451 -3.42 3.11 -1.06
C THR A 451 -3.71 1.74 -0.48
N VAL A 452 -2.67 1.11 0.07
CA VAL A 452 -2.77 -0.20 0.74
C VAL A 452 -2.16 -0.14 2.14
N GLY A 453 -2.76 -0.86 3.07
CA GLY A 453 -2.24 -1.05 4.43
C GLY A 453 -1.73 -2.46 4.63
N ILE A 454 -0.66 -2.62 5.40
CA ILE A 454 -0.21 -3.90 5.90
C ILE A 454 -0.49 -3.96 7.39
N VAL A 455 -1.36 -4.88 7.79
CA VAL A 455 -1.84 -5.02 9.16
C VAL A 455 -1.26 -6.29 9.77
N TRP A 456 -0.43 -6.17 10.80
CA TRP A 456 0.09 -7.33 11.53
C TRP A 456 -0.46 -7.36 12.94
N MET A 457 -1.04 -8.49 13.35
CA MET A 457 -1.54 -8.66 14.72
C MET A 457 -1.19 -10.02 15.29
N GLN A 458 -0.81 -10.02 16.56
CA GLN A 458 -0.61 -11.24 17.35
C GLN A 458 -1.47 -11.16 18.60
N ALA A 459 -2.44 -12.06 18.72
CA ALA A 459 -3.20 -12.18 19.95
C ALA A 459 -2.34 -12.74 21.08
N THR A 460 -2.67 -12.41 22.34
CA THR A 460 -1.93 -12.92 23.51
C THR A 460 -2.36 -14.33 23.92
N SER A 461 -3.54 -14.77 23.46
CA SER A 461 -4.10 -16.10 23.67
C SER A 461 -5.21 -16.36 22.63
N GLY A 462 -5.68 -17.60 22.49
CA GLY A 462 -6.78 -17.96 21.58
C GLY A 462 -6.35 -18.55 20.23
N GLY A 463 -5.05 -18.77 20.04
CA GLY A 463 -4.47 -19.40 18.85
C GLY A 463 -4.49 -18.47 17.64
N ARG A 464 -4.13 -19.01 16.48
CA ARG A 464 -3.98 -18.25 15.22
C ARG A 464 -5.25 -17.50 14.79
N ILE A 465 -6.42 -18.08 15.07
CA ILE A 465 -7.71 -17.49 14.69
C ILE A 465 -8.00 -16.22 15.51
N GLU A 466 -7.57 -16.15 16.77
CA GLU A 466 -7.73 -14.92 17.53
C GLU A 466 -6.80 -13.81 17.02
N SER A 467 -5.62 -14.15 16.48
CA SER A 467 -4.77 -13.18 15.77
C SER A 467 -5.47 -12.62 14.53
N VAL A 468 -6.20 -13.45 13.76
CA VAL A 468 -7.04 -13.00 12.64
C VAL A 468 -8.18 -12.08 13.12
N ASN A 469 -8.87 -12.43 14.21
CA ASN A 469 -9.92 -11.57 14.78
C ASN A 469 -9.37 -10.23 15.26
N LEU A 470 -8.18 -10.22 15.89
CA LEU A 470 -7.52 -9.00 16.31
C LEU A 470 -7.12 -8.13 15.12
N MET A 471 -6.59 -8.74 14.06
CA MET A 471 -6.29 -8.06 12.80
C MET A 471 -7.53 -7.40 12.19
N ARG A 472 -8.68 -8.09 12.11
CA ARG A 472 -9.94 -7.51 11.62
C ARG A 472 -10.39 -6.29 12.45
N ARG A 473 -10.25 -6.34 13.77
CA ARG A 473 -10.58 -5.20 14.65
C ARG A 473 -9.61 -4.02 14.48
N ALA A 474 -8.35 -4.33 14.21
CA ALA A 474 -7.34 -3.30 13.98
C ALA A 474 -7.57 -2.61 12.63
N ASP A 475 -7.88 -3.39 11.60
CA ASP A 475 -8.26 -2.92 10.28
C ASP A 475 -9.46 -1.97 10.31
N ASP A 476 -10.51 -2.29 11.09
CA ASP A 476 -11.66 -1.39 11.31
C ASP A 476 -11.25 0.00 11.85
N LYS A 477 -10.22 0.07 12.70
CA LYS A 477 -9.69 1.34 13.22
C LYS A 477 -8.91 2.09 12.16
N THR A 478 -8.18 1.38 11.33
CA THR A 478 -7.35 1.95 10.29
C THR A 478 -8.15 2.46 9.11
N GLN A 479 -9.28 1.84 8.78
CA GLN A 479 -10.24 2.40 7.83
C GLN A 479 -10.69 3.79 8.28
N ALA A 480 -10.95 4.00 9.58
CA ALA A 480 -11.30 5.32 10.10
C ALA A 480 -10.14 6.34 9.99
N LEU A 481 -8.89 5.89 10.14
CA LEU A 481 -7.70 6.70 9.91
C LEU A 481 -7.55 7.07 8.43
N PHE A 482 -7.82 6.13 7.52
CA PHE A 482 -7.82 6.39 6.08
C PHE A 482 -8.92 7.40 5.70
N ASP A 483 -10.15 7.19 6.19
CA ASP A 483 -11.29 8.09 5.97
C ASP A 483 -11.04 9.50 6.53
N SER A 484 -10.14 9.65 7.51
CA SER A 484 -9.67 10.93 8.04
C SER A 484 -8.45 11.50 7.32
N CYS A 485 -8.14 11.07 6.09
CA CYS A 485 -6.93 11.49 5.34
C CYS A 485 -5.61 11.20 6.08
N PHE A 486 -5.54 10.09 6.82
CA PHE A 486 -4.42 9.75 7.69
C PHE A 486 -4.13 10.79 8.79
N GLU A 487 -5.13 11.58 9.16
CA GLU A 487 -5.04 12.44 10.34
C GLU A 487 -5.21 11.58 11.58
N ILE A 488 -4.13 11.45 12.34
CA ILE A 488 -4.20 10.99 13.73
C ILE A 488 -4.67 12.16 14.59
N LEU A 489 -5.65 11.90 15.46
CA LEU A 489 -5.93 12.79 16.59
C LEU A 489 -4.73 12.70 17.53
N ASP A 490 -3.72 13.54 17.27
CA ASP A 490 -2.51 13.56 18.06
C ASP A 490 -2.82 13.92 19.51
N GLY A 491 -2.59 12.95 20.39
CA GLY A 491 -2.46 13.23 21.81
C GLY A 491 -1.20 14.05 22.08
N PRO A 492 -1.08 14.69 23.25
CA PRO A 492 0.14 15.37 23.65
C PRO A 492 1.37 14.45 23.53
N ASP A 493 2.43 14.91 22.86
CA ASP A 493 3.69 14.20 22.75
C ASP A 493 4.23 13.86 24.14
N ALA A 494 4.95 12.74 24.23
CA ALA A 494 5.51 12.27 25.48
C ALA A 494 6.59 13.26 25.98
N PRO A 495 6.53 13.70 27.25
CA PRO A 495 7.55 14.58 27.82
C PRO A 495 8.90 13.88 27.94
N ASP A 496 9.98 14.62 27.74
CA ASP A 496 11.30 14.20 28.18
C ASP A 496 11.33 14.11 29.71
N VAL A 497 11.79 12.97 30.24
CA VAL A 497 11.83 12.72 31.68
C VAL A 497 13.27 12.74 32.18
N ALA A 498 13.65 13.81 32.88
CA ALA A 498 14.90 13.87 33.64
C ALA A 498 14.65 13.33 35.06
N VAL A 499 15.46 12.34 35.46
CA VAL A 499 15.34 11.69 36.78
C VAL A 499 16.45 12.18 37.70
N GLN A 500 16.08 12.67 38.88
CA GLN A 500 17.01 12.97 39.97
C GLN A 500 16.69 12.12 41.20
N GLU A 501 17.63 11.25 41.56
CA GLU A 501 17.53 10.41 42.76
C GLU A 501 17.98 11.16 44.02
N LEU A 502 17.23 11.01 45.10
CA LEU A 502 17.48 11.58 46.44
C LEU A 502 17.31 10.50 47.53
N ASP A 503 17.63 10.80 48.79
CA ASP A 503 17.43 9.85 49.89
C ASP A 503 15.94 9.56 50.10
N ARG A 504 15.51 8.35 49.74
CA ARG A 504 14.11 7.86 49.81
C ARG A 504 13.13 8.66 48.96
N GLU A 505 13.63 9.44 47.99
CA GLU A 505 12.83 10.29 47.12
C GLU A 505 13.38 10.22 45.67
N ILE A 506 12.50 10.37 44.69
CA ILE A 506 12.85 10.51 43.27
C ILE A 506 12.09 11.72 42.74
N ILE A 507 12.80 12.64 42.08
CA ILE A 507 12.19 13.75 41.35
C ILE A 507 12.20 13.40 39.87
N LEU A 508 11.02 13.45 39.24
CA LEU A 508 10.85 13.37 37.80
C LEU A 508 10.56 14.77 37.28
N MET A 509 11.44 15.30 36.44
CA MET A 509 11.23 16.56 35.74
C MET A 509 10.79 16.25 34.32
N LEU A 510 9.59 16.70 33.98
CA LEU A 510 8.96 16.52 32.68
C LEU A 510 9.16 17.82 31.89
N SER A 511 9.75 17.75 30.70
CA SER A 511 9.85 18.89 29.78
C SER A 511 9.35 18.48 28.40
N ASN A 512 8.53 19.32 27.78
CA ASN A 512 8.11 19.10 26.40
C ASN A 512 9.00 19.93 25.46
N PRO A 513 9.77 19.30 24.57
CA PRO A 513 10.65 20.03 23.68
C PRO A 513 9.83 20.91 22.71
N ILE A 514 10.46 21.96 22.16
CA ILE A 514 9.78 22.96 21.31
C ILE A 514 9.17 22.34 20.05
N ASN A 515 9.74 21.24 19.57
CA ASN A 515 9.24 20.48 18.43
C ASN A 515 8.07 19.54 18.78
N SER A 516 7.64 19.47 20.05
CA SER A 516 6.52 18.65 20.47
C SER A 516 5.19 19.41 20.35
N ASN A 517 4.12 18.70 20.05
CA ASN A 517 2.77 19.25 19.86
C ASN A 517 2.15 19.83 21.16
N ASN A 518 2.83 19.70 22.29
CA ASN A 518 2.46 20.17 23.62
C ASN A 518 3.62 20.89 24.34
N ALA A 519 4.56 21.48 23.58
CA ALA A 519 5.70 22.25 24.08
C ALA A 519 5.33 23.20 25.24
N ASN A 520 6.11 23.19 26.33
CA ASN A 520 5.83 23.98 27.54
C ASN A 520 7.06 24.51 28.28
#